data_AF-A0A7Z9BFE0-F1
#
_entry.id   AF-A0A7Z9BFE0-F1
#
_cell.length_a   1.000
_cell.length_b   1.000
_cell.length_c   1.000
_cell.angle_alpha   90.00
_cell.angle_beta   90.00
_cell.angle_gamma   90.00
#
_symmetry.space_group_name_H-M   'P 1'
#
loop_
_entity.id
_entity.type
_entity.pdbx_description
1 polymer ?
#
loop_
_entity_poly.entity_id
_entity_poly.type
_entity_poly.pdbx_seq_one_letter_code
_entity_poly.pdbx_strand_id
1 'polypeptide(L)'
;MMIDLKYLYEIDDVQWLEETVKLIKNQQFEDLDLDNLIEELEDLGREKKNAVASLLEQIIRHLLLLQYWTSEAEYNTVHWKEEIYTFRVQLRRKITTNLRNYLELELDSIYQDALGFVKIKTQNSVYFPPESPYTLDQLLNIEWFPV
;
A
#
# COMPACT_ATOMS: atom_id res chain seq x y z
N MET A 1 1.32 -41.78 6.88
CA MET A 1 2.26 -41.28 5.86
C MET A 1 2.63 -39.89 6.32
N MET A 2 3.91 -39.61 6.55
CA MET A 2 4.35 -38.27 6.94
C MET A 2 4.12 -37.36 5.73
N ILE A 3 3.32 -36.32 5.90
CA ILE A 3 3.07 -35.33 4.85
C ILE A 3 4.37 -34.55 4.68
N ASP A 4 4.89 -34.47 3.44
CA ASP A 4 6.03 -33.63 3.12
C ASP A 4 5.53 -32.20 2.86
N LEU A 5 5.65 -31.34 3.86
CA LEU A 5 5.22 -29.95 3.76
C LEU A 5 6.01 -29.18 2.71
N LYS A 6 7.32 -29.42 2.55
CA LYS A 6 8.12 -28.68 1.58
C LYS A 6 7.65 -28.96 0.16
N TYR A 7 7.31 -30.22 -0.12
CA TYR A 7 6.70 -30.58 -1.39
C TYR A 7 5.31 -29.95 -1.57
N LEU A 8 4.46 -29.99 -0.54
CA LEU A 8 3.12 -29.35 -0.62
C LEU A 8 3.21 -27.85 -0.90
N TYR A 9 4.17 -27.14 -0.29
CA TYR A 9 4.38 -25.71 -0.56
C TYR A 9 4.57 -25.41 -2.05
N GLU A 10 5.30 -26.28 -2.77
CA GLU A 10 5.58 -26.09 -4.19
C GLU A 10 4.39 -26.42 -5.11
N ILE A 11 3.49 -27.33 -4.69
CA ILE A 11 2.46 -27.90 -5.58
C ILE A 11 1.02 -27.52 -5.20
N ASP A 12 0.78 -27.17 -3.94
CA ASP A 12 -0.53 -26.83 -3.36
C ASP A 12 -0.32 -26.00 -2.08
N ASP A 13 -0.07 -24.71 -2.28
CA ASP A 13 0.17 -23.71 -1.23
C ASP A 13 -0.99 -23.60 -0.23
N VAL A 14 -2.23 -23.75 -0.71
CA VAL A 14 -3.43 -23.75 0.13
C VAL A 14 -3.44 -24.95 1.06
N GLN A 15 -3.18 -26.15 0.55
CA GLN A 15 -3.11 -27.34 1.39
C GLN A 15 -1.94 -27.27 2.38
N TRP A 16 -0.79 -26.76 1.95
CA TRP A 16 0.36 -26.53 2.83
C TRP A 16 -0.01 -25.61 4.01
N LEU A 17 -0.73 -24.51 3.75
CA LEU A 17 -1.16 -23.57 4.78
C LEU A 17 -2.13 -24.23 5.77
N GLU A 18 -3.09 -25.02 5.27
CA GLU A 18 -4.04 -25.75 6.12
C GLU A 18 -3.35 -26.75 7.05
N GLU A 19 -2.40 -27.53 6.53
CA GLU A 19 -1.63 -28.48 7.34
C GLU A 19 -0.70 -27.78 8.33
N THR A 20 -0.03 -26.70 7.93
CA THR A 20 0.79 -25.86 8.82
C THR A 20 -0.03 -25.32 9.99
N VAL A 21 -1.26 -24.83 9.73
CA VAL A 21 -2.17 -24.37 10.79
C VAL A 21 -2.60 -25.51 11.71
N LYS A 22 -2.84 -26.73 11.19
CA LYS A 22 -3.18 -27.90 12.01
C LYS A 22 -2.04 -28.25 12.97
N LEU A 23 -0.80 -28.28 12.49
CA LEU A 23 0.38 -28.57 13.30
C LEU A 23 0.58 -27.54 14.41
N ILE A 24 0.46 -26.24 14.10
CA ILE A 24 0.55 -25.17 15.10
C ILE A 24 -0.52 -25.33 16.18
N LYS A 25 -1.78 -25.60 15.81
CA LYS A 25 -2.88 -25.79 16.77
C LYS A 25 -2.67 -26.99 17.69
N ASN A 26 -2.04 -28.05 17.18
CA ASN A 26 -1.73 -29.26 17.94
C ASN A 26 -0.39 -29.17 18.70
N GLN A 27 0.31 -28.03 18.64
CA GLN A 27 1.63 -27.82 19.25
C GLN A 27 2.71 -28.79 18.73
N GLN A 28 2.56 -29.25 17.48
CA GLN A 28 3.50 -30.15 16.80
C GLN A 28 4.57 -29.34 16.07
N PHE A 29 5.38 -28.58 16.81
CA PHE A 29 6.34 -27.63 16.24
C PHE A 29 7.51 -28.29 15.52
N GLU A 30 7.87 -29.52 15.88
CA GLU A 30 8.96 -30.30 15.25
C GLU A 30 8.65 -30.71 13.81
N ASP A 31 7.36 -30.75 13.45
CA ASP A 31 6.89 -31.14 12.12
C ASP A 31 6.70 -29.93 11.18
N LEU A 32 6.97 -28.70 11.65
CA LEU A 32 6.77 -27.48 10.88
C LEU A 32 7.84 -27.28 9.82
N ASP A 33 7.39 -26.83 8.66
CA ASP A 33 8.24 -26.27 7.62
C ASP A 33 8.57 -24.80 7.93
N LEU A 34 9.50 -24.61 8.86
CA LEU A 34 9.82 -23.28 9.39
C LEU A 34 10.39 -22.31 8.34
N ASP A 35 11.14 -22.82 7.36
CA ASP A 35 11.76 -21.97 6.33
C ASP A 35 10.68 -21.26 5.51
N ASN A 36 9.75 -22.04 4.93
CA ASN A 36 8.65 -21.51 4.14
C ASN A 36 7.65 -20.72 4.99
N LEU A 37 7.41 -21.11 6.26
CA LEU A 37 6.56 -20.34 7.16
C LEU A 37 7.13 -18.96 7.48
N ILE A 38 8.45 -18.84 7.66
CA ILE A 38 9.09 -17.54 7.88
C ILE A 38 8.93 -16.67 6.64
N GLU A 39 9.20 -17.22 5.45
CA GLU A 39 9.05 -16.50 4.17
C GLU A 39 7.62 -15.95 4.00
N GLU A 40 6.60 -16.78 4.20
CA GLU A 40 5.19 -16.38 4.10
C GLU A 40 4.79 -15.27 5.09
N LEU A 41 5.33 -15.31 6.33
CA LEU A 41 5.08 -14.27 7.31
C LEU A 41 5.78 -12.95 6.95
N GLU A 42 6.98 -13.01 6.41
CA GLU A 42 7.70 -11.84 5.91
C GLU A 42 7.00 -11.24 4.69
N ASP A 43 6.54 -12.06 3.75
CA ASP A 43 5.77 -11.64 2.58
C ASP A 43 4.46 -10.98 2.99
N LEU A 44 3.69 -11.59 3.90
CA LEU A 44 2.49 -10.98 4.45
C LEU A 44 2.79 -9.59 5.06
N GLY A 45 3.95 -9.43 5.70
CA GLY A 45 4.43 -8.15 6.21
C GLY A 45 4.71 -7.14 5.10
N ARG A 46 5.43 -7.56 4.05
CA ARG A 46 5.74 -6.76 2.86
C ARG A 46 4.48 -6.32 2.13
N GLU A 47 3.54 -7.22 1.91
CA GLU A 47 2.27 -6.94 1.23
C GLU A 47 1.45 -5.89 1.97
N LYS A 48 1.35 -5.98 3.30
CA LYS A 48 0.64 -4.97 4.12
C LYS A 48 1.26 -3.58 3.97
N LYS A 49 2.58 -3.49 3.98
CA LYS A 49 3.33 -2.24 3.75
C LYS A 49 3.09 -1.70 2.34
N ASN A 50 3.22 -2.54 1.33
CA ASN A 50 3.00 -2.18 -0.07
C ASN A 50 1.56 -1.70 -0.31
N ALA A 51 0.57 -2.35 0.31
CA ALA A 51 -0.82 -1.97 0.18
C ALA A 51 -1.10 -0.55 0.72
N VAL A 52 -0.55 -0.18 1.88
CA VAL A 52 -0.74 1.19 2.41
C VAL A 52 0.07 2.22 1.63
N ALA A 53 1.28 1.87 1.18
CA ALA A 53 2.12 2.77 0.38
C ALA A 53 1.48 3.08 -0.97
N SER A 54 0.96 2.07 -1.67
CA SER A 54 0.26 2.24 -2.95
C SER A 54 -1.01 3.06 -2.83
N LEU A 55 -1.74 2.96 -1.71
CA LEU A 55 -2.90 3.82 -1.47
C LEU A 55 -2.48 5.27 -1.21
N LEU A 56 -1.41 5.49 -0.44
CA LEU A 56 -0.89 6.83 -0.17
C LEU A 56 -0.37 7.49 -1.45
N GLU A 57 0.35 6.74 -2.28
CA GLU A 57 0.83 7.14 -3.61
C GLU A 57 -0.32 7.66 -4.49
N GLN A 58 -1.41 6.90 -4.57
CA GLN A 58 -2.60 7.29 -5.33
C GLN A 58 -3.29 8.54 -4.77
N ILE A 59 -3.33 8.71 -3.44
CA ILE A 59 -3.83 9.93 -2.81
C ILE A 59 -2.96 11.12 -3.23
N ILE A 60 -1.63 11.01 -3.12
CA ILE A 60 -0.69 12.07 -3.49
C ILE A 60 -0.84 12.44 -4.96
N ARG A 61 -0.92 11.46 -5.87
CA ARG A 61 -1.14 11.71 -7.31
C ARG A 61 -2.35 12.60 -7.53
N HIS A 62 -3.51 12.20 -6.99
CA HIS A 62 -4.75 12.93 -7.24
C HIS A 62 -4.75 14.31 -6.58
N LEU A 63 -4.09 14.47 -5.42
CA LEU A 63 -3.90 15.79 -4.81
C LEU A 63 -3.01 16.69 -5.66
N LEU A 64 -1.92 16.17 -6.23
CA LEU A 64 -1.05 16.91 -7.15
C LEU A 64 -1.82 17.33 -8.41
N LEU A 65 -2.59 16.43 -9.02
CA LEU A 65 -3.43 16.77 -10.17
C LEU A 65 -4.46 17.83 -9.82
N LEU A 66 -5.14 17.67 -8.68
CA LEU A 66 -6.16 18.60 -8.20
C LEU A 66 -5.59 20.01 -7.95
N GLN A 67 -4.41 20.10 -7.33
CA GLN A 67 -3.83 21.38 -6.94
C GLN A 67 -3.10 22.10 -8.08
N TYR A 68 -2.42 21.36 -8.96
CA TYR A 68 -1.51 21.96 -9.95
C TYR A 68 -2.00 21.83 -11.40
N TRP A 69 -2.87 20.88 -11.75
CA TRP A 69 -3.33 20.71 -13.13
C TRP A 69 -4.60 21.51 -13.43
N THR A 70 -4.49 22.83 -13.36
CA THR A 70 -5.63 23.76 -13.46
C THR A 70 -6.36 23.71 -14.79
N SER A 71 -5.70 23.34 -15.90
CA SER A 71 -6.33 23.24 -17.23
C SER A 71 -7.40 22.15 -17.33
N GLU A 72 -7.31 21.11 -16.50
CA GLU A 72 -8.23 19.96 -16.49
C GLU A 72 -9.22 20.02 -15.31
N ALA A 73 -9.11 21.05 -14.46
CA ALA A 73 -9.85 21.14 -13.21
C ALA A 73 -11.37 21.24 -13.40
N GLU A 74 -11.85 21.90 -14.46
CA GLU A 74 -13.28 22.10 -14.71
C GLU A 74 -14.05 20.78 -14.84
N TYR A 75 -13.45 19.77 -15.48
CA TYR A 75 -14.10 18.49 -15.74
C TYR A 75 -13.75 17.41 -14.72
N ASN A 76 -12.56 17.47 -14.13
CA ASN A 76 -12.03 16.35 -13.36
C ASN A 76 -12.05 16.55 -11.83
N THR A 77 -12.31 17.77 -11.33
CA THR A 77 -12.24 18.06 -9.88
C THR A 77 -13.12 17.13 -9.05
N VAL A 78 -14.36 16.88 -9.47
CA VAL A 78 -15.29 16.00 -8.73
C VAL A 78 -14.77 14.57 -8.70
N HIS A 79 -14.33 14.06 -9.85
CA HIS A 79 -13.81 12.70 -9.98
C HIS A 79 -12.52 12.50 -9.14
N TRP A 80 -11.57 13.43 -9.20
CA TRP A 80 -10.34 13.31 -8.40
C TRP A 80 -10.62 13.39 -6.90
N LYS A 81 -11.58 14.21 -6.46
CA LYS A 81 -11.98 14.26 -5.04
C LYS A 81 -12.64 12.94 -4.60
N GLU A 82 -13.46 12.34 -5.46
CA GLU A 82 -14.06 11.01 -5.21
C GLU A 82 -13.00 9.91 -5.10
N GLU A 83 -12.01 9.90 -6.00
CA GLU A 83 -10.88 8.96 -5.94
C GLU A 83 -10.06 9.14 -4.66
N ILE A 84 -9.70 10.38 -4.30
CA ILE A 84 -9.00 10.69 -3.04
C ILE A 84 -9.79 10.16 -1.84
N TYR A 85 -11.10 10.42 -1.79
CA TYR A 85 -11.96 9.94 -0.72
C TYR A 85 -11.93 8.41 -0.64
N THR A 86 -12.07 7.73 -1.79
CA THR A 86 -12.05 6.28 -1.89
C THR A 86 -10.75 5.69 -1.36
N PHE A 87 -9.59 6.20 -1.81
CA PHE A 87 -8.29 5.72 -1.33
C PHE A 87 -8.07 5.99 0.15
N ARG A 88 -8.49 7.16 0.67
CA ARG A 88 -8.42 7.45 2.10
C ARG A 88 -9.29 6.51 2.93
N VAL A 89 -10.50 6.17 2.47
CA VAL A 89 -11.36 5.19 3.16
C VAL A 89 -10.70 3.81 3.17
N GLN A 90 -10.11 3.38 2.04
CA GLN A 90 -9.41 2.10 1.97
C GLN A 90 -8.18 2.07 2.87
N LEU A 91 -7.38 3.14 2.86
CA LEU A 91 -6.17 3.27 3.66
C LEU A 91 -6.51 3.29 5.15
N ARG A 92 -7.55 4.03 5.56
CA ARG A 92 -8.03 4.07 6.95
C ARG A 92 -8.41 2.68 7.48
N ARG A 93 -8.91 1.78 6.62
CA ARG A 93 -9.26 0.40 7.02
C ARG A 93 -8.05 -0.51 7.19
N LYS A 94 -6.90 -0.16 6.59
CA LYS A 94 -5.68 -0.97 6.59
C LYS A 94 -4.60 -0.45 7.54
N ILE A 95 -4.57 0.85 7.79
CA ILE A 95 -3.50 1.49 8.57
C ILE A 95 -3.57 1.11 10.05
N THR A 96 -2.41 0.78 10.60
CA THR A 96 -2.15 0.56 12.03
C THR A 96 -1.01 1.46 12.47
N THR A 97 -0.68 1.53 13.76
CA THR A 97 0.43 2.36 14.26
C THR A 97 1.76 2.07 13.55
N ASN A 98 2.12 0.79 13.39
CA ASN A 98 3.37 0.41 12.73
C ASN A 98 3.36 0.74 11.23
N LEU A 99 2.21 0.58 10.56
CA LEU A 99 2.09 0.94 9.15
C LEU A 99 2.10 2.46 8.95
N ARG A 100 1.55 3.23 9.89
CA ARG A 100 1.66 4.69 9.88
C ARG A 100 3.11 5.14 10.01
N ASN A 101 3.86 4.58 10.95
CA ASN A 101 5.28 4.90 11.13
C ASN A 101 6.10 4.55 9.87
N TYR A 102 5.76 3.43 9.22
CA TYR A 102 6.36 3.08 7.93
C TYR A 102 6.03 4.11 6.83
N LEU A 103 4.77 4.55 6.72
CA LEU A 103 4.40 5.59 5.75
C LEU A 103 5.11 6.93 6.02
N GLU A 104 5.31 7.29 7.28
CA GLU A 104 6.06 8.50 7.65
C GLU A 104 7.52 8.41 7.21
N LEU A 105 8.16 7.25 7.44
CA LEU A 105 9.55 7.00 7.04
C LEU A 105 9.73 7.04 5.51
N GLU A 106 8.78 6.45 4.77
CA GLU A 106 8.86 6.30 3.32
C GLU A 106 8.16 7.42 2.53
N LEU A 107 7.64 8.45 3.21
CA LEU A 107 6.78 9.47 2.60
C LEU A 107 7.45 10.13 1.38
N ASP A 108 8.74 10.46 1.50
CA ASP A 108 9.49 11.09 0.41
C ASP A 108 9.61 10.17 -0.81
N SER A 109 9.90 8.88 -0.60
CA SER A 109 9.98 7.91 -1.69
C SER A 109 8.63 7.74 -2.38
N ILE A 110 7.56 7.58 -1.59
CA ILE A 110 6.18 7.45 -2.10
C ILE A 110 5.77 8.71 -2.88
N TYR A 111 6.19 9.89 -2.42
CA TYR A 111 5.97 11.13 -3.13
C TYR A 111 6.71 11.19 -4.47
N GLN A 112 7.98 10.75 -4.54
CA GLN A 112 8.74 10.74 -5.79
C GLN A 112 8.11 9.81 -6.84
N ASP A 113 7.60 8.66 -6.42
CA ASP A 113 6.87 7.75 -7.31
C ASP A 113 5.60 8.44 -7.87
N ALA A 114 4.78 9.01 -6.98
CA ALA A 114 3.58 9.76 -7.36
C ALA A 114 3.90 10.93 -8.31
N LEU A 115 4.98 11.66 -8.04
CA LEU A 115 5.49 12.75 -8.88
C LEU A 115 5.85 12.25 -10.29
N GLY A 116 6.51 11.09 -10.39
CA GLY A 116 6.80 10.42 -11.66
C GLY A 116 5.54 10.15 -12.48
N PHE A 117 4.51 9.57 -11.85
CA PHE A 117 3.24 9.29 -12.52
C PHE A 117 2.52 10.55 -13.02
N VAL A 118 2.43 11.61 -12.22
CA VAL A 118 1.74 12.84 -12.66
C VAL A 118 2.53 13.59 -13.73
N LYS A 119 3.87 13.55 -13.70
CA LYS A 119 4.72 14.10 -14.76
C LYS A 119 4.48 13.41 -16.10
N ILE A 120 4.40 12.07 -16.11
CA ILE A 120 4.06 11.30 -17.31
C ILE A 120 2.65 11.65 -17.80
N LYS A 121 1.66 11.65 -16.89
CA LYS A 121 0.25 11.90 -17.23
C LYS A 121 0.03 13.30 -17.81
N THR A 122 0.72 14.30 -17.29
CA THR A 122 0.66 15.70 -17.77
C THR A 122 1.63 16.00 -18.90
N GLN A 123 2.40 15.00 -19.38
CA GLN A 123 3.44 15.18 -20.39
C GLN A 123 4.46 16.26 -20.01
N ASN A 124 4.76 16.40 -18.72
CA ASN A 124 5.60 17.46 -18.14
C ASN A 124 5.15 18.90 -18.46
N SER A 125 3.87 19.12 -18.79
CA SER A 125 3.34 20.46 -19.05
C SER A 125 3.02 21.27 -17.78
N VAL A 126 2.99 20.60 -16.61
CA VAL A 126 2.65 21.19 -15.31
C VAL A 126 3.88 21.20 -14.42
N TYR A 127 4.12 22.32 -13.71
CA TYR A 127 5.14 22.38 -12.68
C TYR A 127 4.61 21.77 -11.37
N PHE A 128 5.29 20.75 -10.88
CA PHE A 128 5.02 20.14 -9.58
C PHE A 128 6.22 20.36 -8.65
N PRO A 129 5.99 20.59 -7.34
CA PRO A 129 7.07 20.72 -6.37
C PRO A 129 8.01 19.49 -6.35
N PRO A 130 9.33 19.68 -6.22
CA PRO A 130 10.28 18.56 -6.14
C PRO A 130 10.19 17.79 -4.81
N GLU A 131 9.69 18.42 -3.75
CA GLU A 131 9.50 17.85 -2.42
C GLU A 131 8.00 17.84 -2.07
N SER A 132 7.57 16.93 -1.19
CA SER A 132 6.17 16.80 -0.81
C SER A 132 5.66 18.09 -0.14
N PRO A 133 4.62 18.74 -0.69
CA PRO A 133 3.97 19.88 -0.02
C PRO A 133 2.99 19.46 1.08
N TYR A 134 2.84 18.14 1.31
CA TYR A 134 1.85 17.57 2.21
C TYR A 134 2.52 16.83 3.37
N THR A 135 1.96 17.03 4.56
CA THR A 135 2.25 16.19 5.73
C THR A 135 1.46 14.88 5.68
N LEU A 136 1.93 13.83 6.35
CA LEU A 136 1.17 12.58 6.44
C LEU A 136 -0.22 12.81 7.05
N ASP A 137 -0.36 13.69 8.04
CA ASP A 137 -1.66 14.02 8.63
C ASP A 137 -2.66 14.62 7.62
N GLN A 138 -2.20 15.51 6.73
CA GLN A 138 -3.03 16.05 5.66
C GLN A 138 -3.43 14.96 4.64
N LEU A 139 -2.51 14.07 4.30
CA LEU A 139 -2.77 12.97 3.36
C LEU A 139 -3.80 11.98 3.94
N LEU A 140 -3.76 11.72 5.24
CA LEU A 140 -4.68 10.80 5.93
C LEU A 140 -6.02 11.43 6.31
N ASN A 141 -6.12 12.76 6.36
CA ASN A 141 -7.35 13.44 6.75
C ASN A 141 -8.38 13.41 5.63
N ILE A 142 -9.50 12.71 5.86
CA ILE A 142 -10.57 12.48 4.88
C ILE A 142 -11.23 13.78 4.38
N GLU A 143 -11.32 14.81 5.21
CA GLU A 143 -11.97 16.08 4.90
C GLU A 143 -11.00 17.14 4.35
N TRP A 144 -9.70 16.87 4.38
CA TRP A 144 -8.70 17.86 3.98
C TRP A 144 -8.42 17.82 2.48
N PHE A 145 -8.44 19.00 1.84
CA PHE A 145 -7.97 19.21 0.48
C PHE A 145 -7.12 20.48 0.43
N PRO A 146 -6.11 20.55 -0.46
CA PRO A 146 -5.37 21.77 -0.69
C PRO A 146 -6.31 22.87 -1.22
N VAL A 147 -6.11 24.09 -0.72
CA VAL A 147 -6.82 25.31 -1.14
C VAL A 147 -6.07 25.95 -2.30
#